data_AF-A0A535P071-F1
#
_entry.id   AF-A0A535P071-F1
#
_cell.length_a   1.000
_cell.length_b   1.000
_cell.length_c   1.000
_cell.angle_alpha   90.00
_cell.angle_beta   90.00
_cell.angle_gamma   90.00
#
_symmetry.space_group_name_H-M   'P 1'
#
loop_
_entity.id
_entity.type
_entity.pdbx_description
1 polymer ?
#
loop_
_entity_poly.entity_id
_entity_poly.type
_entity_poly.pdbx_seq_one_letter_code
_entity_poly.pdbx_strand_id
1 'polypeptide(L)'
;MRIGTMRLLKVCAVLAAVTSVAIVAPVAARADSGANLEVILRPVAGTPDGGFGLVKFRQPKDADKIVYLDVWVRDLAPNHSYYLQRATDLAVNDSCTGTNWLTLGQGSVVQAITTDETGTGRASLFRNLAAIPLGTQFDIHFRIVDAATTAVALESACYQFTVTQ
;
A
#
# COMPACT_ATOMS: atom_id res chain seq x y z
N MET A 1 -67.78 -38.09 -26.83
CA MET A 1 -67.73 -37.56 -28.21
C MET A 1 -66.53 -36.63 -28.30
N ARG A 2 -65.75 -36.73 -29.39
CA ARG A 2 -64.41 -36.13 -29.60
C ARG A 2 -64.42 -34.58 -29.60
N ILE A 3 -63.18 -34.04 -29.63
CA ILE A 3 -62.69 -32.67 -29.92
C ILE A 3 -62.05 -32.10 -28.65
N GLY A 4 -60.75 -31.82 -28.53
CA GLY A 4 -59.70 -31.58 -29.52
C GLY A 4 -59.06 -30.22 -29.22
N THR A 5 -57.77 -30.23 -28.85
CA THR A 5 -56.79 -29.12 -29.01
C THR A 5 -57.06 -27.77 -28.33
N MET A 6 -56.18 -27.37 -27.40
CA MET A 6 -55.30 -26.22 -27.66
C MET A 6 -54.07 -26.23 -26.74
N ARG A 7 -52.90 -26.42 -27.35
CA ARG A 7 -51.59 -26.07 -26.79
C ARG A 7 -51.57 -24.57 -26.56
N LEU A 8 -51.09 -24.13 -25.39
CA LEU A 8 -50.50 -22.81 -25.24
C LEU A 8 -49.19 -22.96 -24.47
N LEU A 9 -48.10 -23.14 -25.21
CA LEU A 9 -46.74 -22.95 -24.69
C LEU A 9 -46.60 -21.47 -24.35
N LYS A 10 -46.60 -21.12 -23.05
CA LYS A 10 -46.07 -19.84 -22.59
C LYS A 10 -44.55 -19.99 -22.48
N VAL A 11 -43.86 -19.60 -23.55
CA VAL A 11 -42.43 -19.36 -23.54
C VAL A 11 -42.20 -18.04 -22.80
N CYS A 12 -41.90 -18.10 -21.50
CA CYS A 12 -41.31 -16.97 -20.79
C CYS A 12 -39.83 -16.90 -21.14
N ALA A 13 -39.50 -16.16 -22.20
CA ALA A 13 -38.12 -15.77 -22.47
C ALA A 13 -37.71 -14.73 -21.39
N VAL A 14 -37.02 -15.18 -20.35
CA VAL A 14 -36.32 -14.29 -19.43
C VAL A 14 -35.04 -13.85 -20.15
N LEU A 15 -35.04 -12.62 -20.67
CA LEU A 15 -33.83 -11.95 -21.12
C LEU A 15 -32.96 -11.67 -19.88
N ALA A 16 -31.96 -12.51 -19.63
CA ALA A 16 -30.89 -12.19 -18.70
C ALA A 16 -29.99 -11.14 -19.36
N ALA A 17 -30.14 -9.87 -18.97
CA ALA A 17 -29.22 -8.82 -19.35
C ALA A 17 -27.87 -9.08 -18.65
N VAL A 18 -26.91 -9.64 -19.37
CA VAL A 18 -25.53 -9.80 -18.90
C VAL A 18 -24.89 -8.42 -18.86
N THR A 19 -24.90 -7.80 -17.68
CA THR A 19 -24.15 -6.57 -17.41
C THR A 19 -22.67 -6.93 -17.30
N SER A 20 -21.90 -6.60 -18.34
CA SER A 20 -20.46 -6.79 -18.35
C SER A 20 -19.83 -5.79 -17.37
N VAL A 21 -19.40 -6.27 -16.20
CA VAL A 21 -18.56 -5.48 -15.29
C VAL A 21 -17.16 -5.44 -15.90
N ALA A 22 -16.73 -4.26 -16.36
CA ALA A 22 -15.36 -4.05 -16.78
C ALA A 22 -14.46 -4.07 -15.55
N ILE A 23 -13.66 -5.14 -15.43
CA ILE A 23 -12.64 -5.26 -14.38
C ILE A 23 -11.50 -4.32 -14.79
N VAL A 24 -11.43 -3.14 -14.16
CA VAL A 24 -10.28 -2.25 -14.33
C VAL A 24 -9.15 -2.84 -13.50
N ALA A 25 -8.22 -3.54 -14.15
CA ALA A 25 -7.00 -3.96 -13.48
C ALA A 25 -6.22 -2.71 -13.02
N PRO A 26 -5.70 -2.67 -11.78
CA PRO A 26 -4.84 -1.58 -11.37
C PRO A 26 -3.62 -1.56 -12.29
N VAL A 27 -3.38 -0.41 -12.92
CA VAL A 27 -2.11 -0.14 -13.60
C VAL A 27 -1.02 -0.27 -12.56
N ALA A 28 -0.20 -1.31 -12.66
CA ALA A 28 1.05 -1.40 -11.94
C ALA A 28 1.86 -0.14 -12.29
N ALA A 29 2.09 0.72 -11.30
CA ALA A 29 2.99 1.83 -11.45
C ALA A 29 4.37 1.25 -11.81
N ARG A 30 4.81 1.47 -13.06
CA ARG A 30 6.15 1.08 -13.50
C ARG A 30 7.17 1.84 -12.65
N ALA A 31 7.80 1.13 -11.72
CA ALA A 31 8.94 1.65 -10.97
C ALA A 31 10.10 1.88 -11.95
N ASP A 32 10.69 3.07 -11.88
CA ASP A 32 11.99 3.37 -12.46
C ASP A 32 13.00 2.32 -11.96
N SER A 33 13.87 1.83 -12.84
CA SER A 33 14.65 0.62 -12.59
C SER A 33 15.59 0.79 -11.39
N GLY A 34 15.18 0.27 -10.22
CA GLY A 34 16.01 -0.16 -9.10
C GLY A 34 16.80 0.94 -8.37
N ALA A 35 16.20 1.52 -7.32
CA ALA A 35 16.85 2.07 -6.10
C ALA A 35 15.91 2.99 -5.32
N ASN A 36 14.85 3.51 -5.96
CA ASN A 36 14.03 4.57 -5.39
C ASN A 36 12.54 4.31 -5.63
N LEU A 37 11.71 4.53 -4.61
CA LEU A 37 10.26 4.38 -4.69
C LEU A 37 9.54 5.67 -4.29
N GLU A 38 8.42 5.93 -4.96
CA GLU A 38 7.39 6.87 -4.51
C GLU A 38 6.16 6.08 -4.11
N VAL A 39 6.02 5.88 -2.81
CA VAL A 39 4.99 5.01 -2.23
C VAL A 39 3.80 5.87 -1.86
N ILE A 40 2.65 5.57 -2.45
CA ILE A 40 1.38 6.22 -2.13
C ILE A 40 0.63 5.35 -1.13
N LEU A 41 0.16 5.95 -0.03
CA LEU A 41 -0.68 5.29 0.96
C LEU A 41 -2.08 5.89 0.93
N ARG A 42 -3.08 5.00 0.96
CA ARG A 42 -4.50 5.32 0.89
C ARG A 42 -5.24 4.76 2.10
N PRO A 43 -6.43 5.27 2.46
CA PRO A 43 -7.23 4.71 3.53
C PRO A 43 -7.54 3.24 3.26
N VAL A 44 -7.49 2.43 4.31
CA VAL A 44 -7.91 1.03 4.20
C VAL A 44 -9.44 0.97 4.09
N ALA A 45 -9.96 -0.04 3.39
CA ALA A 45 -11.40 -0.18 3.18
C ALA A 45 -12.16 -0.21 4.52
N GLY A 46 -13.25 0.57 4.61
CA GLY A 46 -14.05 0.67 5.83
C GLY A 46 -13.57 1.70 6.85
N THR A 47 -12.53 2.48 6.54
CA THR A 47 -12.18 3.69 7.30
C THR A 47 -12.80 4.93 6.66
N PRO A 48 -13.04 6.03 7.41
CA PRO A 48 -13.51 7.28 6.84
C PRO A 48 -12.60 7.76 5.70
N ASP A 49 -13.19 8.05 4.54
CA ASP A 49 -12.47 8.55 3.38
C ASP A 49 -11.82 9.90 3.68
N GLY A 50 -10.55 10.07 3.28
CA GLY A 50 -9.88 11.38 3.30
C GLY A 50 -8.37 11.32 3.42
N GLY A 51 -7.85 10.44 4.28
CA GLY A 51 -6.43 10.35 4.59
C GLY A 51 -5.54 10.04 3.37
N PHE A 52 -4.36 10.64 3.31
CA PHE A 52 -3.38 10.37 2.26
C PHE A 52 -1.96 10.37 2.81
N GLY A 53 -1.12 9.48 2.28
CA GLY A 53 0.30 9.42 2.61
C GLY A 53 1.19 9.31 1.38
N LEU A 54 2.38 9.89 1.48
CA LEU A 54 3.48 9.73 0.54
C LEU A 54 4.74 9.36 1.31
N VAL A 55 5.45 8.33 0.85
CA VAL A 55 6.80 8.00 1.30
C VAL A 55 7.74 8.03 0.11
N LYS A 56 8.73 8.93 0.15
CA LYS A 56 9.85 8.92 -0.80
C LYS A 56 10.94 8.03 -0.23
N PHE A 57 11.07 6.82 -0.75
CA PHE A 57 12.07 5.83 -0.32
C PHE A 57 13.27 5.93 -1.25
N ARG A 58 14.38 6.47 -0.77
CA ARG A 58 15.54 6.79 -1.61
C ARG A 58 16.81 6.13 -1.12
N GLN A 59 17.44 5.34 -1.97
CA GLN A 59 18.78 4.81 -1.73
C GLN A 59 19.79 5.55 -2.61
N PRO A 60 20.47 6.60 -2.09
CA PRO A 60 21.60 7.17 -2.80
C PRO A 60 22.69 6.11 -3.01
N LYS A 61 23.53 6.38 -4.02
CA LYS A 61 24.70 5.57 -4.30
C LYS A 61 25.81 5.86 -3.30
N ASP A 62 25.85 5.11 -2.21
CA ASP A 62 26.81 5.28 -1.13
C ASP A 62 27.33 3.93 -0.60
N ALA A 63 28.47 3.97 0.10
CA ALA A 63 29.10 2.77 0.66
C ALA A 63 28.30 2.17 1.83
N ASP A 64 27.52 3.01 2.52
CA ASP A 64 26.83 2.67 3.77
C ASP A 64 25.45 2.01 3.54
N LYS A 65 24.97 2.02 2.29
CA LYS A 65 23.66 1.54 1.84
C LYS A 65 22.53 2.11 2.69
N ILE A 66 22.56 3.41 2.96
CA ILE A 66 21.51 4.08 3.71
C ILE A 66 20.33 4.35 2.78
N VAL A 67 19.15 3.92 3.20
CA VAL A 67 17.90 4.38 2.61
C VAL A 67 17.36 5.51 3.46
N TYR A 68 17.04 6.63 2.83
CA TYR A 68 16.30 7.74 3.42
C TYR A 68 14.82 7.63 3.07
N LEU A 69 13.96 7.94 4.03
CA LEU A 69 12.52 7.98 3.84
C LEU A 69 12.00 9.35 4.26
N ASP A 70 11.50 10.12 3.31
CA ASP A 70 10.71 11.32 3.61
C ASP A 70 9.24 10.96 3.59
N VAL A 71 8.61 11.08 4.76
CA VAL A 71 7.20 10.76 4.98
C VAL A 71 6.39 12.04 5.06
N TRP A 72 5.30 12.08 4.34
CA TRP A 72 4.29 13.13 4.44
C TRP A 72 2.90 12.50 4.48
N VAL A 73 2.08 12.95 5.43
CA VAL A 73 0.69 12.53 5.57
C VAL A 73 -0.19 13.77 5.67
N ARG A 74 -1.47 13.63 5.29
CA ARG A 74 -2.50 14.65 5.46
C ARG A 74 -3.86 14.01 5.70
N ASP A 75 -4.80 14.83 6.14
CA ASP A 75 -6.20 14.45 6.36
C ASP A 75 -6.31 13.25 7.34
N LEU A 76 -5.36 13.16 8.28
CA LEU A 76 -5.41 12.25 9.44
C LEU A 76 -5.95 13.00 10.67
N ALA A 77 -6.12 12.31 11.79
CA ALA A 77 -6.56 12.98 13.02
C ALA A 77 -5.57 14.09 13.41
N PRO A 78 -6.04 15.30 13.76
CA PRO A 78 -5.18 16.43 14.09
C PRO A 78 -4.51 16.24 15.46
N ASN A 79 -3.32 16.81 15.64
CA ASN A 79 -2.53 16.75 16.89
C ASN A 79 -2.32 15.32 17.40
N HIS A 80 -2.15 14.39 16.47
CA HIS A 80 -2.15 12.96 16.76
C HIS A 80 -0.85 12.31 16.30
N SER A 81 -0.48 11.20 16.93
CA SER A 81 0.77 10.50 16.64
C SER A 81 0.53 9.22 15.87
N TYR A 82 1.34 9.01 14.85
CA TYR A 82 1.32 7.82 14.00
C TYR A 82 2.73 7.25 13.85
N TYR A 83 2.81 6.01 13.40
CA TYR A 83 4.07 5.38 12.99
C TYR A 83 3.99 4.88 11.55
N LEU A 84 5.09 5.02 10.82
CA LEU A 84 5.30 4.29 9.57
C LEU A 84 5.82 2.89 9.88
N GLN A 85 5.18 1.87 9.31
CA GLN A 85 5.67 0.50 9.31
C GLN A 85 5.94 0.05 7.88
N ARG A 86 6.91 -0.87 7.73
CA ARG A 86 7.12 -1.62 6.49
C ARG A 86 7.08 -3.12 6.76
N ALA A 87 6.66 -3.89 5.78
CA ALA A 87 6.90 -5.33 5.73
C ALA A 87 7.51 -5.68 4.35
N THR A 88 8.21 -6.81 4.29
CA THR A 88 8.94 -7.23 3.07
C THR A 88 8.69 -8.70 2.80
N ASP A 89 8.62 -9.05 1.52
CA ASP A 89 8.38 -10.40 1.03
C ASP A 89 9.50 -10.80 0.06
N LEU A 90 10.12 -11.96 0.31
CA LEU A 90 11.22 -12.46 -0.52
C LEU A 90 10.71 -13.24 -1.74
N ALA A 91 9.43 -13.61 -1.77
CA ALA A 91 8.80 -14.17 -2.96
C ALA A 91 8.46 -13.03 -3.92
N VAL A 92 9.44 -12.63 -4.73
CA VAL A 92 9.33 -11.51 -5.67
C VAL A 92 8.32 -11.83 -6.79
N ASN A 93 7.07 -11.41 -6.61
CA ASN A 93 5.94 -11.72 -7.50
C ASN A 93 4.90 -10.59 -7.57
N ASP A 94 5.26 -9.39 -7.12
CA ASP A 94 4.39 -8.20 -7.03
C ASP A 94 3.19 -8.36 -6.08
N SER A 95 3.23 -9.37 -5.19
CA SER A 95 2.19 -9.65 -4.21
C SER A 95 2.79 -9.72 -2.80
N CYS A 96 2.73 -8.60 -2.09
CA CYS A 96 3.23 -8.47 -0.74
C CYS A 96 2.35 -9.25 0.25
N THR A 97 2.79 -10.45 0.64
CA THR A 97 2.13 -11.27 1.68
C THR A 97 2.84 -11.21 3.03
N GLY A 98 4.01 -10.56 3.08
CA GLY A 98 4.79 -10.36 4.29
C GLY A 98 3.99 -9.72 5.42
N THR A 99 4.06 -10.29 6.62
CA THR A 99 3.43 -9.76 7.85
C THR A 99 4.45 -9.36 8.91
N ASN A 100 5.73 -9.36 8.54
CA ASN A 100 6.90 -8.98 9.35
C ASN A 100 7.02 -7.46 9.53
N TRP A 101 5.94 -6.83 10.00
CA TRP A 101 5.84 -5.39 10.16
C TRP A 101 6.91 -4.84 11.12
N LEU A 102 7.72 -3.92 10.60
CA LEU A 102 8.76 -3.23 11.32
C LEU A 102 8.43 -1.74 11.41
N THR A 103 8.27 -1.24 12.63
CA THR A 103 8.15 0.20 12.89
C THR A 103 9.45 0.91 12.54
N LEU A 104 9.33 1.94 11.71
CA LEU A 104 10.45 2.70 11.20
C LEU A 104 10.73 3.94 12.05
N GLY A 105 11.93 4.48 11.85
CA GLY A 105 12.36 5.69 12.51
C GLY A 105 13.76 6.10 12.06
N GLN A 106 14.51 6.73 12.95
CA GLN A 106 15.90 7.10 12.71
C GLN A 106 16.80 5.89 13.03
N GLY A 107 17.00 5.02 12.03
CA GLY A 107 17.71 3.76 12.21
C GLY A 107 16.88 2.75 13.00
N SER A 108 17.38 2.36 14.19
CA SER A 108 16.67 1.48 15.13
C SER A 108 15.79 2.24 16.13
N VAL A 109 15.92 3.56 16.20
CA VAL A 109 15.11 4.40 17.09
C VAL A 109 13.80 4.71 16.38
N VAL A 110 12.69 4.23 16.94
CA VAL A 110 11.34 4.51 16.43
C VAL A 110 11.08 6.02 16.45
N GLN A 111 10.50 6.55 15.38
CA GLN A 111 10.14 7.98 15.28
C GLN A 111 8.68 8.12 14.88
N ALA A 112 7.93 8.87 15.68
CA ALA A 112 6.54 9.19 15.39
C ALA A 112 6.42 10.24 14.28
N ILE A 113 5.31 10.17 13.55
CA ILE A 113 4.80 11.22 12.67
C ILE A 113 3.69 11.90 13.47
N THR A 114 3.96 13.11 13.96
CA THR A 114 2.95 13.91 14.65
C THR A 114 2.26 14.81 13.63
N THR A 115 0.93 14.76 13.60
CA THR A 115 0.12 15.64 12.77
C THR A 115 -0.09 16.97 13.47
N ASP A 116 -0.20 18.04 12.70
CA ASP A 116 -0.60 19.37 13.17
C ASP A 116 -2.12 19.48 13.33
N GLU A 117 -2.61 20.69 13.61
CA GLU A 117 -4.03 21.01 13.78
C GLU A 117 -4.88 20.73 12.53
N THR A 118 -4.24 20.60 11.35
CA THR A 118 -4.91 20.28 10.09
C THR A 118 -4.86 18.79 9.74
N GLY A 119 -4.23 17.96 10.59
CA GLY A 119 -4.03 16.54 10.29
C GLY A 119 -2.84 16.28 9.37
N THR A 120 -1.96 17.27 9.15
CA THR A 120 -0.77 17.13 8.30
C THR A 120 0.45 16.76 9.14
N GLY A 121 1.19 15.73 8.74
CA GLY A 121 2.37 15.26 9.46
C GLY A 121 3.55 15.01 8.54
N ARG A 122 4.76 15.13 9.08
CA ARG A 122 6.02 14.82 8.36
C ARG A 122 7.00 14.11 9.27
N ALA A 123 7.82 13.24 8.67
CA ALA A 123 8.99 12.67 9.34
C ALA A 123 10.07 12.34 8.32
N SER A 124 11.34 12.55 8.70
CA SER A 124 12.49 12.09 7.94
C SER A 124 13.15 10.94 8.69
N LEU A 125 13.17 9.77 8.04
CA LEU A 125 13.59 8.51 8.61
C LEU A 125 14.76 7.95 7.80
N PHE A 126 15.46 6.97 8.35
CA PHE A 126 16.47 6.26 7.59
C PHE A 126 16.62 4.81 8.04
N ARG A 127 17.13 3.97 7.14
CA ARG A 127 17.48 2.58 7.40
C ARG A 127 18.81 2.23 6.78
N ASN A 128 19.68 1.64 7.58
CA ASN A 128 20.91 1.06 7.10
C ASN A 128 20.64 -0.35 6.54
N LEU A 129 21.08 -0.60 5.31
CA LEU A 129 21.00 -1.90 4.63
C LEU A 129 22.38 -2.54 4.39
N ALA A 130 23.44 -2.10 5.08
CA ALA A 130 24.81 -2.58 4.90
C ALA A 130 24.92 -4.11 4.99
N ALA A 131 24.17 -4.71 5.92
CA ALA A 131 24.11 -6.16 6.13
C ALA A 131 23.36 -6.93 5.03
N ILE A 132 22.64 -6.24 4.14
CA ILE A 132 21.93 -6.86 3.02
C ILE A 132 22.85 -6.90 1.79
N PRO A 133 22.98 -8.05 1.11
CA PRO A 133 23.77 -8.15 -0.11
C PRO A 133 23.26 -7.19 -1.21
N LEU A 134 24.18 -6.69 -2.03
CA LEU A 134 23.81 -5.92 -3.22
C LEU A 134 23.07 -6.82 -4.21
N GLY A 135 22.11 -6.25 -4.92
CA GLY A 135 21.25 -6.98 -5.85
C GLY A 135 20.16 -7.82 -5.18
N THR A 136 20.11 -7.89 -3.84
CA THR A 136 18.96 -8.49 -3.16
C THR A 136 17.70 -7.73 -3.52
N GLN A 137 16.72 -8.47 -4.05
CA GLN A 137 15.42 -7.96 -4.44
C GLN A 137 14.35 -8.54 -3.53
N PHE A 138 13.37 -7.72 -3.20
CA PHE A 138 12.22 -8.11 -2.40
C PHE A 138 11.02 -7.23 -2.72
N ASP A 139 9.84 -7.76 -2.50
CA ASP A 139 8.62 -6.98 -2.50
C ASP A 139 8.48 -6.28 -1.13
N ILE A 140 7.91 -5.08 -1.12
CA ILE A 140 7.80 -4.20 0.03
C ILE A 140 6.48 -3.44 0.00
N HIS A 141 5.84 -3.35 1.15
CA HIS A 141 4.67 -2.50 1.37
C HIS A 141 4.77 -1.78 2.71
N PHE A 142 3.96 -0.74 2.83
CA PHE A 142 3.99 0.22 3.92
C PHE A 142 2.60 0.45 4.46
N ARG A 143 2.55 0.79 5.74
CA ARG A 143 1.32 1.27 6.38
C ARG A 143 1.60 2.33 7.42
N ILE A 144 0.64 3.22 7.61
CA ILE A 144 0.59 4.16 8.72
C ILE A 144 -0.33 3.55 9.77
N VAL A 145 0.18 3.42 10.99
CA VAL A 145 -0.60 2.96 12.14
C VAL A 145 -0.71 4.05 13.18
N ASP A 146 -1.86 4.11 13.82
CA ASP A 146 -2.09 4.94 15.00
C ASP A 146 -1.13 4.55 16.13
N ALA A 147 -0.42 5.51 16.71
CA ALA A 147 0.61 5.22 17.71
C ALA A 147 0.03 4.74 19.05
N ALA A 148 -1.22 5.09 19.36
CA ALA A 148 -1.88 4.72 20.61
C ALA A 148 -2.64 3.40 20.51
N THR A 149 -3.30 3.15 19.38
CA THR A 149 -4.22 2.01 19.18
C THR A 149 -3.67 0.93 18.27
N THR A 150 -2.61 1.23 17.49
CA THR A 150 -2.06 0.38 16.42
C THR A 150 -3.01 0.08 15.26
N ALA A 151 -4.16 0.75 15.22
CA ALA A 151 -5.10 0.67 14.10
C ALA A 151 -4.43 1.17 12.81
N VAL A 152 -4.65 0.46 11.70
CA VAL A 152 -4.13 0.86 10.39
C VAL A 152 -4.97 2.01 9.85
N ALA A 153 -4.32 3.16 9.63
CA ALA A 153 -4.95 4.35 9.08
C ALA A 153 -4.79 4.40 7.55
N LEU A 154 -3.58 4.13 7.05
CA LEU A 154 -3.26 4.16 5.62
C LEU A 154 -2.42 2.94 5.24
N GLU A 155 -2.58 2.45 4.02
CA GLU A 155 -1.80 1.33 3.49
C GLU A 155 -1.41 1.59 2.03
N SER A 156 -0.24 1.10 1.64
CA SER A 156 0.26 1.19 0.27
C SER A 156 -0.12 -0.03 -0.56
N ALA A 157 -0.03 0.10 -1.88
CA ALA A 157 0.09 -1.08 -2.74
C ALA A 157 1.42 -1.83 -2.47
N CYS A 158 1.61 -2.96 -3.14
CA CYS A 158 2.90 -3.64 -3.17
C CYS A 158 3.86 -2.97 -4.16
N TYR A 159 5.13 -2.89 -3.78
CA TYR A 159 6.22 -2.36 -4.59
C TYR A 159 7.37 -3.37 -4.57
N GLN A 160 8.28 -3.26 -5.53
CA GLN A 160 9.49 -4.07 -5.59
C GLN A 160 10.71 -3.19 -5.34
N PHE A 161 11.64 -3.65 -4.53
CA PHE A 161 12.88 -2.93 -4.23
C PHE A 161 14.10 -3.81 -4.46
N THR A 162 15.15 -3.23 -5.03
CA THR A 162 16.47 -3.87 -5.18
C THR A 162 17.50 -3.04 -4.43
N VAL A 163 18.29 -3.69 -3.58
CA VAL A 163 19.40 -3.04 -2.87
C VAL A 163 20.54 -2.73 -3.84
N THR A 164 20.91 -1.46 -3.93
CA THR A 164 21.96 -0.95 -4.82
C THR A 164 23.10 -0.28 -4.05
N GLN A 165 24.16 0.14 -4.77
CA GLN A 165 25.30 0.92 -4.28
C GLN A 165 25.59 2.05 -5.26
#